data_AF-A0A514ZZF8-F1
#
_entry.id   AF-A0A514ZZF8-F1
#
_cell.length_a   1.000
_cell.length_b   1.000
_cell.length_c   1.000
_cell.angle_alpha   90.00
_cell.angle_beta   90.00
_cell.angle_gamma   90.00
#
_symmetry.space_group_name_H-M   'P 1'
#
loop_
_entity.id
_entity.type
_entity.pdbx_description
1 polymer ?
#
loop_
_entity_poly.entity_id
_entity_poly.type
_entity_poly.pdbx_seq_one_letter_code
_entity_poly.pdbx_strand_id
1 'polypeptide(L)' 'MTSNYNPLSESQPFGPWLEQVISELSEFGHLEELTIKERNWLFTTWDKYDLSPAEAAQSFINEMPD' A
#
# COMPACT_ATOMS: atom_id res chain seq x y z
N MET A 1 -1.90 -28.71 9.38
CA MET A 1 -1.46 -28.37 8.01
C MET A 1 -1.81 -26.92 7.82
N THR A 2 -0.80 -26.06 7.71
CA THR A 2 -0.92 -24.60 7.60
C THR A 2 -1.54 -24.25 6.26
N SER A 3 -2.84 -24.00 6.23
CA SER A 3 -3.48 -23.36 5.09
C SER A 3 -3.00 -21.92 5.04
N ASN A 4 -1.87 -21.69 4.38
CA ASN A 4 -1.52 -20.40 3.80
C ASN A 4 -2.60 -20.10 2.76
N TYR A 5 -3.69 -19.48 3.22
CA TYR A 5 -4.56 -18.73 2.35
C TYR A 5 -3.72 -17.57 1.82
N ASN A 6 -3.24 -17.69 0.59
CA ASN A 6 -2.81 -16.56 -0.22
C ASN A 6 -4.02 -16.12 -1.07
N PRO A 7 -4.90 -15.24 -0.59
CA PRO A 7 -5.86 -14.58 -1.46
C PRO A 7 -5.14 -13.48 -2.25
N LEU A 8 -4.23 -13.86 -3.16
CA LEU A 8 -3.56 -12.91 -4.06
C LEU A 8 -4.48 -12.37 -5.17
N SER A 9 -5.81 -12.53 -5.09
CA SER A 9 -6.73 -12.08 -6.16
C SER A 9 -8.17 -11.84 -5.71
N GLU A 10 -8.42 -11.61 -4.41
CA GLU A 10 -9.67 -10.99 -4.00
C GLU A 10 -9.31 -9.54 -3.73
N SER A 11 -9.90 -8.58 -4.46
CA SER A 11 -9.68 -7.14 -4.31
C SER A 11 -9.74 -6.79 -2.83
N GLN A 12 -8.56 -6.74 -2.19
CA GLN A 12 -8.52 -6.59 -0.76
C GLN A 12 -9.05 -5.19 -0.45
N PRO A 13 -9.89 -5.00 0.56
CA PRO A 13 -10.46 -3.70 0.82
C PRO A 13 -9.34 -2.67 1.06
N PHE A 14 -9.58 -1.43 0.67
CA PHE A 14 -8.57 -0.37 0.78
C PHE A 14 -7.98 -0.24 2.20
N GLY A 15 -8.77 -0.49 3.25
CA GLY A 15 -8.30 -0.49 4.64
C GLY A 15 -7.09 -1.40 4.89
N PRO A 16 -7.24 -2.73 4.81
CA PRO A 16 -6.12 -3.65 5.01
C PRO A 16 -5.02 -3.51 3.94
N TRP A 17 -5.36 -3.09 2.71
CA TRP A 17 -4.34 -2.78 1.71
C TRP A 17 -3.45 -1.62 2.17
N LEU A 18 -4.07 -0.54 2.65
CA LEU A 18 -3.38 0.66 3.11
C LEU A 18 -2.53 0.36 4.34
N GLU A 19 -3.02 -0.44 5.29
CA GLU A 19 -2.23 -0.85 6.46
C GLU A 19 -0.97 -1.63 6.06
N GLN A 20 -1.07 -2.51 5.06
CA GLN A 20 0.09 -3.20 4.51
C GLN A 20 1.07 -2.24 3.83
N VAL A 21 0.57 -1.30 3.01
CA VAL A 21 1.42 -0.28 2.39
C VAL A 21 2.14 0.57 3.44
N ILE A 22 1.44 1.01 4.50
CA ILE A 22 2.04 1.77 5.59
C ILE A 22 3.09 0.93 6.32
N SER A 23 2.83 -0.37 6.54
CA SER A 23 3.80 -1.27 7.14
C SER A 23 5.07 -1.37 6.30
N GLU A 24 4.94 -1.56 4.98
CA GLU A 24 6.06 -1.59 4.05
C GLU A 24 6.82 -0.25 4.08
N LEU A 25 6.12 0.88 3.95
CA LEU A 25 6.71 2.23 4.03
C LEU A 25 7.45 2.46 5.35
N SER A 26 6.91 1.95 6.47
CA SER A 26 7.56 2.00 7.77
C SER A 26 8.85 1.18 7.80
N GLU A 27 8.94 0.05 7.10
CA GLU A 27 10.19 -0.71 6.95
C GLU A 27 11.23 0.05 6.12
N PHE A 28 10.78 0.86 5.16
CA PHE A 28 11.64 1.79 4.40
C PHE A 28 12.02 3.06 5.19
N GLY A 29 11.54 3.23 6.41
CA GLY A 29 11.82 4.40 7.25
C GLY A 29 10.93 5.61 6.98
N HIS A 30 9.89 5.48 6.15
CA HIS A 30 8.83 6.47 5.99
C HIS A 30 7.82 6.33 7.13
N LEU A 31 8.20 6.86 8.29
CA LEU A 31 7.38 6.88 9.52
C LEU A 31 6.50 8.14 9.65
N GLU A 32 6.53 9.03 8.66
CA GLU A 32 5.72 10.25 8.70
C GLU A 32 4.27 9.93 8.36
N GLU A 33 3.37 10.38 9.23
CA GLU A 33 1.93 10.20 9.06
C GLU A 33 1.51 10.59 7.63
N LEU A 34 1.04 9.60 6.85
CA LEU A 34 0.53 9.84 5.50
C LEU A 34 -0.42 11.04 5.51
N THR A 35 -0.04 12.11 4.82
CA THR A 35 -0.90 13.29 4.66
C THR A 35 -2.15 12.90 3.88
N ILE A 36 -3.15 13.78 3.91
CA ILE A 36 -4.41 13.59 3.17
C ILE A 36 -4.13 13.39 1.66
N LYS A 37 -3.10 14.07 1.13
CA LYS A 37 -2.71 13.94 -0.29
C LYS A 37 -2.17 12.54 -0.58
N GLU A 38 -1.30 12.02 0.28
CA GLU A 38 -0.71 10.69 0.16
C GLU A 38 -1.76 9.59 0.25
N ARG A 39 -2.68 9.70 1.21
CA ARG A 39 -3.81 8.77 1.34
C ARG A 39 -4.72 8.78 0.13
N ASN A 40 -4.97 9.95 -0.47
CA ASN A 40 -5.81 10.07 -1.66
C ASN A 40 -5.10 9.52 -2.91
N TRP A 41 -3.78 9.73 -3.01
CA TRP A 41 -2.97 9.09 -4.04
C TRP A 41 -3.01 7.57 -3.90
N LEU A 42 -2.78 7.04 -2.69
CA LEU A 42 -2.84 5.60 -2.40
C LEU A 42 -4.21 5.00 -2.71
N PHE A 43 -5.30 5.71 -2.38
CA PHE A 43 -6.66 5.30 -2.74
C PHE A 43 -6.87 5.27 -4.26
N THR A 44 -6.45 6.33 -4.96
CA THR A 44 -6.54 6.39 -6.43
C THR A 44 -5.69 5.30 -7.07
N THR A 45 -4.51 5.03 -6.52
CA THR A 45 -3.60 3.99 -6.99
C THR A 45 -4.22 2.62 -6.79
N TRP A 46 -4.77 2.33 -5.62
CA TRP A 46 -5.50 1.08 -5.36
C TRP A 46 -6.76 0.91 -6.22
N ASP A 47 -7.51 1.99 -6.47
CA ASP A 47 -8.75 1.97 -7.28
C ASP A 47 -8.45 1.79 -8.78
N LYS A 48 -7.38 2.43 -9.28
CA LYS A 48 -7.02 2.40 -10.70
C LYS A 48 -6.06 1.29 -11.08
N TYR A 49 -5.19 0.91 -10.15
CA TYR A 49 -4.13 -0.05 -10.37
C TYR A 49 -4.25 -1.15 -9.32
N ASP A 50 -4.45 -2.37 -9.80
CA ASP A 50 -4.47 -3.58 -8.97
C ASP A 50 -3.03 -3.92 -8.54
N LEU A 51 -2.41 -3.02 -7.77
CA LEU A 51 -1.03 -3.13 -7.31
C LEU A 51 -0.97 -3.84 -5.97
N SER A 52 0.07 -4.64 -5.81
CA SER A 52 0.42 -5.20 -4.51
C SER A 52 0.83 -4.06 -3.55
N PRO A 53 0.63 -4.21 -2.23
CA PRO A 53 1.00 -3.18 -1.26
C PRO A 53 2.50 -2.80 -1.36
N ALA A 54 3.39 -3.77 -1.58
CA ALA A 54 4.82 -3.51 -1.81
C ALA A 54 5.11 -2.70 -3.08
N GLU A 55 4.37 -2.95 -4.17
CA GLU A 55 4.53 -2.20 -5.43
C GLU A 55 4.01 -0.78 -5.30
N ALA A 56 2.92 -0.60 -4.56
CA ALA A 56 2.39 0.71 -4.24
C ALA A 56 3.30 1.50 -3.31
N ALA A 57 3.91 0.86 -2.30
CA ALA A 57 4.91 1.48 -1.43
C ALA A 57 6.14 1.92 -2.24
N GLN A 58 6.66 1.08 -3.14
CA GLN A 58 7.76 1.46 -4.03
C GLN A 58 7.38 2.59 -4.98
N SER A 59 6.19 2.52 -5.60
CA SER A 59 5.71 3.58 -6.49
C SER A 59 5.51 4.89 -5.73
N PHE A 60 5.04 4.81 -4.49
CA PHE A 60 4.89 5.94 -3.59
C PHE A 60 6.23 6.62 -3.30
N ILE A 61 7.26 5.86 -2.90
CA ILE A 61 8.61 6.38 -2.67
C ILE A 61 9.19 7.04 -3.93
N ASN A 62 8.91 6.46 -5.11
CA ASN A 62 9.40 6.97 -6.38
C ASN A 62 8.67 8.24 -6.88
N GLU A 63 7.35 8.33 -6.66
CA GLU A 63 6.52 9.44 -7.16
C GLU A 63 6.36 10.58 -6.15
N MET A 64 6.56 10.29 -4.87
CA MET A 64 6.59 11.26 -3.76
C MET A 64 7.99 11.24 -3.10
N PRO A 65 9.06 11.62 -3.82
CA PRO A 65 10.33 11.91 -3.16
C PRO A 65 10.11 13.18 -2.32
N ASP A 66 10.38 13.08 -1.03
CA ASP A 66 10.39 14.24 -0.12
C ASP A 66 11.32 15.36 -0.63
#